data_AF-A0A257AHL4-F1
#
_entry.id   AF-A0A257AHL4-F1
#
_cell.length_a   1.000
_cell.length_b   1.000
_cell.length_c   1.000
_cell.angle_alpha   90.00
_cell.angle_beta   90.00
_cell.angle_gamma   90.00
#
_symmetry.space_group_name_H-M   'P 1'
#
loop_
_entity.id
_entity.type
_entity.pdbx_description
1 polymer ?
#
loop_
_entity_poly.entity_id
_entity_poly.type
_entity_poly.pdbx_seq_one_letter_code
_entity_poly.pdbx_strand_id
1 'polypeptide(L)'
;GVAGDFCGEYMAGGILILLGLNRNKNTPIAGDYLGTGMHGGVIYIRGEVDEHTLGKEVSVLDVDEKDTKLLKKHLSEFCKHFGFDLEEIMKEPFVNLLPVSSRPYGDLYAY
;
A
#
# COMPACT_ATOMS: atom_id res chain seq x y z
N GLY A 1 -2.28 -4.72 11.02
CA GLY A 1 -1.33 -4.11 11.96
C GLY A 1 -0.32 -3.29 11.20
N VAL A 2 0.85 -3.08 11.80
CA VAL A 2 2.05 -2.50 11.15
C VAL A 2 2.99 -3.62 10.71
N ALA A 3 3.94 -3.31 9.83
CA ALA A 3 5.03 -4.21 9.45
C ALA A 3 6.37 -3.71 10.00
N GLY A 4 7.35 -4.62 10.12
CA GLY A 4 8.75 -4.25 10.38
C GLY A 4 9.50 -3.96 9.08
N ASP A 5 10.82 -4.08 9.13
CA ASP A 5 11.70 -3.90 7.98
C ASP A 5 11.46 -4.95 6.88
N PHE A 6 11.85 -4.62 5.65
CA PHE A 6 11.81 -5.52 4.46
C PHE A 6 10.41 -5.98 4.06
N CYS A 7 9.36 -5.29 4.50
CA CYS A 7 8.01 -5.62 4.10
C CYS A 7 7.87 -5.49 2.56
N GLY A 8 7.38 -6.53 1.89
CA GLY A 8 7.23 -6.52 0.43
C GLY A 8 8.55 -6.61 -0.35
N GLU A 9 9.66 -6.96 0.30
CA GLU A 9 10.94 -7.18 -0.39
C GLU A 9 10.79 -8.28 -1.46
N TYR A 10 11.35 -8.03 -2.65
CA TYR A 10 11.27 -8.92 -3.82
C TYR A 10 9.85 -9.32 -4.25
N MET A 11 8.83 -8.51 -3.91
CA MET A 11 7.47 -8.77 -4.33
C MET A 11 7.38 -8.77 -5.87
N ALA A 12 6.92 -9.89 -6.43
CA ALA A 12 6.83 -10.12 -7.88
C ALA A 12 5.39 -10.16 -8.41
N GLY A 13 4.38 -9.99 -7.54
CA GLY A 13 2.97 -10.04 -7.88
C GLY A 13 2.06 -10.05 -6.66
N GLY A 14 0.75 -9.91 -6.89
CA GLY A 14 -0.28 -9.92 -5.85
C GLY A 14 -0.60 -8.55 -5.28
N ILE A 15 -1.40 -8.55 -4.21
CA ILE A 15 -1.86 -7.36 -3.50
C ILE A 15 -1.50 -7.52 -2.03
N LEU A 16 -0.81 -6.54 -1.47
CA LEU A 16 -0.54 -6.42 -0.04
C LEU A 16 -1.26 -5.18 0.49
N ILE A 17 -1.90 -5.26 1.66
CA ILE A 17 -2.60 -4.13 2.28
C ILE A 17 -2.15 -3.98 3.73
N LEU A 18 -1.51 -2.86 4.07
CA LEU A 18 -1.14 -2.51 5.44
C LEU A 18 -2.11 -1.49 6.00
N LEU A 19 -2.90 -1.92 6.99
CA LEU A 19 -3.97 -1.12 7.57
C LEU A 19 -3.56 -0.29 8.79
N GLY A 20 -2.47 -0.66 9.48
CA GLY A 20 -2.05 0.06 10.68
C GLY A 20 -3.09 0.13 11.80
N LEU A 21 -4.11 -0.74 11.82
CA LEU A 21 -5.18 -0.69 12.83
C LEU A 21 -4.61 -0.70 14.24
N ASN A 22 -5.15 0.17 15.11
CA ASN A 22 -4.73 0.36 16.50
C ASN A 22 -3.27 0.81 16.70
N ARG A 23 -2.61 1.36 15.66
CA ARG A 23 -1.29 1.98 15.82
C ARG A 23 -1.38 3.34 16.50
N ASN A 24 -0.37 3.69 17.29
CA ASN A 24 -0.19 5.08 17.71
C ASN A 24 0.18 5.93 16.49
N LYS A 25 -0.23 7.20 16.47
CA LYS A 25 0.06 8.11 15.34
C LYS A 25 1.56 8.25 15.05
N ASN A 26 2.40 8.08 16.07
CA ASN A 26 3.87 8.19 15.96
C ASN A 26 4.55 6.85 15.61
N THR A 27 3.79 5.77 15.44
CA THR A 27 4.35 4.48 15.04
C THR A 27 4.30 4.37 13.51
N PRO A 28 5.45 4.24 12.83
CA PRO A 28 5.50 4.00 11.40
C PRO A 28 4.63 2.80 10.99
N ILE A 29 4.02 2.87 9.82
CA ILE A 29 3.20 1.77 9.30
C ILE A 29 4.05 0.56 8.87
N ALA A 30 5.30 0.82 8.49
CA ALA A 30 6.30 -0.14 8.10
C ALA A 30 7.68 0.32 8.61
N GLY A 31 8.63 -0.62 8.73
CA GLY A 31 10.03 -0.32 8.96
C GLY A 31 10.78 -0.02 7.66
N ASP A 32 12.11 -0.07 7.72
CA ASP A 32 13.00 0.28 6.61
C ASP A 32 12.92 -0.75 5.45
N TYR A 33 13.38 -0.34 4.26
CA TYR A 33 13.44 -1.20 3.06
C TYR A 33 12.07 -1.72 2.57
N LEU A 34 11.01 -0.96 2.80
CA LEU A 34 9.66 -1.28 2.32
C LEU A 34 9.65 -1.36 0.78
N GLY A 35 9.35 -2.55 0.26
CA GLY A 35 9.25 -2.85 -1.16
C GLY A 35 10.59 -2.89 -1.91
N THR A 36 11.73 -3.02 -1.23
CA THR A 36 13.04 -3.17 -1.89
C THR A 36 13.04 -4.35 -2.87
N GLY A 37 13.53 -4.13 -4.09
CA GLY A 37 13.55 -5.18 -5.13
C GLY A 37 12.17 -5.60 -5.63
N MET A 38 11.12 -4.81 -5.36
CA MET A 38 9.78 -5.07 -5.90
C MET A 38 9.81 -4.99 -7.44
N HIS A 39 9.31 -6.05 -8.09
CA HIS A 39 9.22 -6.18 -9.55
C HIS A 39 7.77 -6.28 -10.05
N GLY A 40 6.81 -6.59 -9.17
CA GLY A 40 5.41 -6.70 -9.54
C GLY A 40 4.45 -6.69 -8.35
N GLY A 41 3.16 -6.53 -8.65
CA GLY A 41 2.11 -6.38 -7.65
C GLY A 41 1.91 -4.94 -7.18
N VAL A 42 1.15 -4.79 -6.09
CA VAL A 42 0.85 -3.49 -5.47
C VAL A 42 0.78 -3.63 -3.96
N ILE A 43 1.34 -2.66 -3.24
CA ILE A 43 1.19 -2.54 -1.79
C ILE A 43 0.33 -1.31 -1.49
N TYR A 44 -0.81 -1.50 -0.84
CA TYR A 44 -1.63 -0.39 -0.36
C TYR A 44 -1.33 -0.08 1.09
N ILE A 45 -1.14 1.19 1.39
CA ILE A 45 -0.85 1.71 2.73
C ILE A 45 -2.04 2.58 3.16
N ARG A 46 -2.62 2.28 4.32
CA ARG A 46 -3.63 3.15 4.95
C ARG A 46 -2.93 4.32 5.67
N GLY A 47 -3.22 5.52 5.21
CA GLY A 47 -2.58 6.77 5.60
C GLY A 47 -1.40 7.11 4.70
N GLU A 48 -0.36 7.66 5.31
CA GLU A 48 0.88 8.07 4.65
C GLU A 48 2.02 7.08 4.95
N VAL A 49 3.07 7.16 4.14
CA VAL A 49 4.31 6.41 4.33
C VAL A 49 5.48 7.39 4.33
N ASP A 50 6.49 7.11 5.14
CA ASP A 50 7.74 7.86 5.10
C ASP A 50 8.55 7.42 3.89
N GLU A 51 8.82 8.33 2.95
CA GLU A 51 9.61 8.03 1.76
C GLU A 51 11.01 7.53 2.08
N HIS A 52 11.57 7.89 3.25
CA HIS A 52 12.88 7.43 3.69
C HIS A 52 12.94 5.92 3.96
N THR A 53 11.80 5.28 4.24
CA THR A 53 11.75 3.84 4.51
C THR A 53 11.56 3.01 3.24
N LEU A 54 11.38 3.65 2.07
CA LEU A 54 11.06 2.96 0.82
C LEU A 54 12.30 2.42 0.10
N GLY A 55 12.14 1.29 -0.57
CA GLY A 55 13.08 0.82 -1.58
C GLY A 55 13.14 1.79 -2.77
N LYS A 56 14.32 1.92 -3.39
CA LYS A 56 14.56 2.85 -4.51
C LYS A 56 13.71 2.52 -5.76
N GLU A 57 13.26 1.28 -5.85
CA GLU A 57 12.50 0.73 -6.97
C GLU A 57 11.00 0.94 -6.82
N VAL A 58 10.55 1.62 -5.75
CA VAL A 58 9.14 1.82 -5.42
C VAL A 58 8.76 3.28 -5.64
N SER A 59 7.57 3.52 -6.19
CA SER A 59 6.94 4.84 -6.25
C SER A 59 5.66 4.86 -5.42
N VAL A 60 5.43 5.97 -4.72
CA VAL A 60 4.17 6.26 -4.03
C VAL A 60 3.25 6.99 -5.01
N LEU A 61 2.00 6.52 -5.17
CA LEU A 61 0.96 7.23 -5.91
C LEU A 61 -0.34 7.26 -5.11
N ASP A 62 -1.19 8.22 -5.43
CA ASP A 62 -2.57 8.24 -4.96
C ASP A 62 -3.36 7.05 -5.53
N VAL A 63 -4.28 6.52 -4.73
CA VAL A 63 -5.19 5.46 -5.18
C VAL A 63 -6.21 6.01 -6.18
N ASP A 64 -6.43 5.28 -7.26
CA ASP A 64 -7.46 5.61 -8.25
C ASP A 64 -8.81 4.90 -7.97
N GLU A 65 -9.76 5.03 -8.89
CA GLU A 65 -11.05 4.34 -8.78
C GLU A 65 -10.94 2.81 -8.83
N LYS A 66 -9.98 2.26 -9.58
CA LYS A 66 -9.75 0.81 -9.69
C LYS A 66 -9.15 0.29 -8.40
N ASP A 67 -8.18 0.99 -7.84
CA ASP A 67 -7.59 0.73 -6.54
C ASP A 67 -8.65 0.76 -5.44
N THR A 68 -9.49 1.79 -5.44
CA THR A 68 -10.59 1.92 -4.47
C THR A 68 -11.55 0.73 -4.54
N LYS A 69 -11.87 0.23 -5.75
CA LYS A 69 -12.70 -0.96 -5.94
C LYS A 69 -12.01 -2.22 -5.41
N LEU A 70 -10.70 -2.39 -5.65
CA LEU A 70 -9.92 -3.50 -5.13
C LEU A 70 -9.84 -3.48 -3.60
N LEU A 71 -9.53 -2.32 -3.02
CA LEU A 71 -9.51 -2.09 -1.58
C LEU A 71 -10.86 -2.47 -0.96
N LYS A 72 -11.97 -1.91 -1.46
CA LYS A 72 -13.31 -2.23 -0.93
C LYS A 72 -13.62 -3.71 -1.00
N LYS A 73 -13.26 -4.39 -2.09
CA LYS A 73 -13.46 -5.85 -2.25
C LYS A 73 -12.72 -6.62 -1.16
N HIS A 74 -11.41 -6.43 -1.05
CA HIS A 74 -10.56 -7.18 -0.12
C HIS A 74 -10.84 -6.82 1.35
N LEU A 75 -11.08 -5.54 1.62
CA LEU A 75 -11.39 -5.07 2.98
C LEU A 75 -12.77 -5.49 3.45
N SER A 76 -13.75 -5.64 2.55
CA SER A 76 -15.05 -6.20 2.91
C SER A 76 -14.92 -7.62 3.44
N GLU A 77 -14.09 -8.47 2.80
CA GLU A 77 -13.84 -9.83 3.26
C GLU A 77 -13.06 -9.87 4.58
N PHE A 78 -12.02 -9.04 4.70
CA PHE A 78 -11.28 -8.86 5.95
C PHE A 78 -12.22 -8.45 7.10
N CYS A 79 -13.07 -7.44 6.89
CA CYS A 79 -14.01 -6.96 7.89
C CYS A 79 -14.99 -8.05 8.36
N LYS A 80 -15.52 -8.84 7.41
CA LYS A 80 -16.41 -9.98 7.73
C LYS A 80 -15.72 -11.04 8.58
N HIS A 81 -14.46 -11.34 8.33
CA HIS A 81 -13.73 -12.38 9.06
C HIS A 81 -13.27 -11.92 10.45
N PHE A 82 -12.90 -10.65 10.60
CA PHE A 82 -12.26 -10.14 11.81
C PHE A 82 -13.15 -9.20 12.64
N GLY A 83 -14.38 -8.92 12.18
CA GLY A 83 -15.35 -8.10 12.92
C GLY A 83 -15.04 -6.60 12.91
N PHE A 84 -14.39 -6.10 11.86
CA PHE A 84 -14.15 -4.66 11.68
C PHE A 84 -15.26 -4.02 10.85
N ASP A 85 -15.37 -2.70 10.92
CA ASP A 85 -16.25 -1.90 10.07
C ASP A 85 -15.49 -1.36 8.85
N LEU A 86 -16.02 -1.61 7.65
CA LEU A 86 -15.38 -1.19 6.41
C LEU A 86 -15.33 0.33 6.28
N GLU A 87 -16.41 1.02 6.62
CA GLU A 87 -16.51 2.47 6.47
C GLU A 87 -15.52 3.16 7.41
N GLU A 88 -15.37 2.68 8.65
CA GLU A 88 -14.35 3.16 9.59
C GLU A 88 -12.92 2.99 9.05
N ILE A 89 -12.63 1.86 8.41
CA ILE A 89 -11.32 1.64 7.78
C ILE A 89 -11.12 2.62 6.61
N MET A 90 -12.14 2.82 5.77
CA MET A 90 -12.07 3.65 4.56
C MET A 90 -12.08 5.17 4.83
N LYS A 91 -12.30 5.62 6.08
CA LYS A 91 -12.23 7.04 6.46
C LYS A 91 -10.84 7.67 6.30
N GLU A 92 -9.79 6.86 6.39
CA GLU A 92 -8.41 7.33 6.20
C GLU A 92 -8.01 7.08 4.74
N PRO A 93 -7.30 8.03 4.10
CA PRO A 93 -6.84 7.85 2.73
C PRO A 93 -5.90 6.66 2.60
N PHE A 94 -5.67 6.23 1.37
CA PHE A 94 -4.70 5.21 1.04
C PHE A 94 -3.74 5.75 -0.02
N VAL A 95 -2.50 5.29 0.04
CA VAL A 95 -1.55 5.39 -1.07
C VAL A 95 -1.24 3.99 -1.59
N ASN A 96 -0.89 3.89 -2.86
CA ASN A 96 -0.36 2.66 -3.45
C ASN A 96 1.16 2.79 -3.65
N LEU A 97 1.84 1.67 -3.50
CA LEU A 97 3.25 1.49 -3.81
C LEU A 97 3.35 0.54 -4.99
N LEU A 98 3.99 1.02 -6.05
CA LEU A 98 4.17 0.28 -7.30
C LEU A 98 5.65 0.22 -7.67
N PRO A 99 6.08 -0.84 -8.40
CA PRO A 99 7.40 -0.88 -8.99
C PRO A 99 7.53 0.27 -9.99
N VAL A 100 8.66 0.99 -9.96
CA VAL A 100 8.95 2.09 -10.90
C VAL A 100 8.84 1.62 -12.36
N SER A 101 9.25 0.38 -12.65
CA SER A 101 9.17 -0.23 -13.98
C SER A 101 7.75 -0.50 -14.47
N SER A 102 6.78 -0.55 -13.57
CA SER A 102 5.41 -1.00 -13.84
C SER A 102 4.40 0.15 -13.75
N ARG A 103 4.88 1.41 -13.78
CA ARG A 103 4.05 2.62 -13.72
C ARG A 103 2.95 2.55 -14.80
N PRO A 104 1.66 2.55 -14.42
CA PRO A 104 0.55 2.52 -15.37
C PRO A 104 0.42 3.76 -16.26
N TYR A 105 1.26 4.77 -16.04
CA TYR A 105 1.21 6.09 -16.69
C TYR A 105 2.54 6.56 -17.29
N GLY A 106 3.52 5.68 -17.46
CA GLY A 106 4.83 6.03 -18.04
C GLY A 106 4.76 6.71 -19.42
N ASP A 107 3.67 6.52 -20.17
CA ASP A 107 3.51 7.00 -21.55
C ASP A 107 2.54 8.18 -21.74
N LEU A 108 1.89 8.72 -20.68
CA LEU A 108 0.83 9.73 -20.89
C LEU A 108 1.31 11.20 -20.97
N TYR A 109 2.60 11.47 -20.82
CA TYR A 109 3.18 12.82 -20.99
C TYR A 109 4.56 12.78 -21.66
N ALA A 110 4.65 12.17 -22.84
CA ALA A 110 5.68 12.57 -23.80
C ALA A 110 5.09 13.67 -24.70
N TYR A 111 5.70 14.86 -24.64
CA TYR A 111 5.35 16.04 -25.47
C TYR A 111 5.59 15.76 -26.96
#